data_AF-A0AAP0PQ85-F1
#
_entry.id   AF-A0AAP0PQ85-F1
#
_cell.length_a   1.000
_cell.length_b   1.000
_cell.length_c   1.000
_cell.angle_alpha   90.00
_cell.angle_beta   90.00
_cell.angle_gamma   90.00
#
_symmetry.space_group_name_H-M   'P 1'
#
loop_
_entity.id
_entity.type
_entity.pdbx_description
1 polymer ?
#
loop_
_entity_poly.entity_id
_entity_poly.type
_entity_poly.pdbx_seq_one_letter_code
_entity_poly.pdbx_strand_id
1 'polypeptide(L)'
;MEERRRRKAVKLMDKEFCVMSCCSRNIHGGKTWEEVKHIAHGARNTTISLAKQVGLPQLVVVKYAAIDDSDTLQRQSEVHAKFQGCPYILRCYGDEYCTAKDNGRIIYNVLFEHASGGNLADLIKTSARIRCQELHQVHSFRA
;
A
#
# COMPACT_ATOMS: atom_id res chain seq x y z
N MET A 1 -13.82 -16.31 -30.55
CA MET A 1 -13.58 -16.68 -29.13
C MET A 1 -12.15 -16.39 -28.68
N GLU A 2 -11.16 -16.68 -29.52
CA GLU A 2 -9.73 -16.48 -29.26
C GLU A 2 -9.31 -15.00 -29.10
N GLU A 3 -9.89 -14.09 -29.88
CA GLU A 3 -9.62 -12.65 -29.77
C GLU A 3 -10.10 -12.05 -28.44
N ARG A 4 -11.21 -12.55 -27.90
CA ARG A 4 -11.72 -12.15 -26.57
C ARG A 4 -10.82 -12.69 -25.45
N ARG A 5 -10.19 -13.85 -25.65
CA ARG A 5 -9.15 -14.40 -24.74
C ARG A 5 -7.86 -13.61 -24.83
N ARG A 6 -7.43 -13.20 -26.03
CA ARG A 6 -6.26 -12.31 -26.24
C ARG A 6 -6.49 -10.93 -25.61
N ARG A 7 -7.65 -10.30 -25.80
CA ARG A 7 -8.00 -9.03 -25.14
C ARG A 7 -8.07 -9.16 -23.62
N LYS A 8 -8.55 -10.29 -23.09
CA LYS A 8 -8.58 -10.57 -21.65
C LYS A 8 -7.17 -10.82 -21.08
N ALA A 9 -6.30 -11.50 -21.82
CA ALA A 9 -4.90 -11.75 -21.45
C ALA A 9 -4.06 -10.48 -21.50
N VAL A 10 -4.22 -9.63 -22.54
CA VAL A 10 -3.58 -8.31 -22.62
C VAL A 10 -4.03 -7.41 -21.46
N LYS A 11 -5.33 -7.38 -21.13
CA LYS A 11 -5.83 -6.68 -19.93
C LYS A 11 -5.33 -7.26 -18.61
N LEU A 12 -4.99 -8.55 -18.55
CA LEU A 12 -4.48 -9.20 -17.35
C LEU A 12 -2.98 -8.90 -17.17
N MET A 13 -2.22 -8.89 -18.26
CA MET A 13 -0.81 -8.53 -18.27
C MET A 13 -0.59 -7.02 -18.01
N ASP A 14 -1.45 -6.15 -18.55
CA ASP A 14 -1.46 -4.71 -18.22
C ASP A 14 -1.72 -4.45 -16.73
N LYS A 15 -2.44 -5.36 -16.05
CA LYS A 15 -2.77 -5.27 -14.62
C LYS A 15 -1.65 -5.77 -13.72
N GLU A 16 -0.87 -6.76 -14.16
CA GLU A 16 0.25 -7.29 -13.38
C GLU A 16 1.54 -6.47 -13.55
N PHE A 17 1.71 -5.76 -14.67
CA PHE A 17 3.00 -5.13 -15.00
C PHE A 17 3.13 -3.65 -14.64
N CYS A 18 2.03 -2.90 -14.57
CA CYS A 18 2.05 -1.42 -14.47
C CYS A 18 2.57 -0.85 -13.12
N VAL A 19 3.02 -1.71 -12.19
CA VAL A 19 3.11 -1.37 -10.77
C VAL A 19 4.51 -1.61 -10.18
N MET A 20 5.38 -2.35 -10.88
CA MET A 20 6.64 -2.86 -10.33
C MET A 20 7.83 -1.88 -10.33
N SER A 21 7.64 -0.62 -10.70
CA SER A 21 8.71 0.40 -10.55
C SER A 21 8.23 1.85 -10.69
N CYS A 22 7.31 2.35 -9.84
CA CYS A 22 7.28 3.82 -9.66
C CYS A 22 8.41 4.22 -8.73
N CYS A 23 9.60 4.44 -9.30
CA CYS A 23 10.46 5.47 -8.73
C CYS A 23 9.79 6.80 -9.09
N SER A 24 8.99 7.35 -8.17
CA SER A 24 8.29 8.62 -8.42
C SER A 24 9.31 9.70 -8.74
N ARG A 25 9.40 10.11 -10.01
CA ARG A 25 10.21 11.27 -10.40
C ARG A 25 9.31 12.50 -10.26
N ASN A 26 9.67 13.41 -9.38
CA ASN A 26 9.02 14.71 -9.29
C ASN A 26 9.18 15.51 -10.61
N ILE A 27 8.54 16.67 -10.71
CA ILE A 27 8.63 17.57 -11.88
C ILE A 27 10.06 18.02 -12.23
N HIS A 28 11.03 17.84 -11.33
CA HIS A 28 12.46 18.11 -11.52
C HIS A 28 13.27 16.83 -11.83
N GLY A 29 12.61 15.69 -12.04
CA GLY A 29 13.25 14.41 -12.36
C GLY A 29 13.82 13.63 -11.16
N GLY A 30 13.69 14.15 -9.93
CA GLY A 30 14.23 13.54 -8.71
C GLY A 30 13.28 12.52 -8.08
N LYS A 31 13.80 11.43 -7.53
CA LYS A 31 12.99 10.43 -6.80
C LYS A 31 12.43 11.02 -5.49
N THR A 32 11.14 10.85 -5.18
CA THR A 32 10.56 11.26 -3.88
C THR A 32 10.52 10.12 -2.85
N TRP A 33 10.41 8.87 -3.31
CA TRP A 33 10.49 7.67 -2.49
C TRP A 33 11.03 6.49 -3.31
N GLU A 34 11.43 5.45 -2.59
CA GLU A 34 11.92 4.19 -3.15
C GLU A 34 11.17 3.02 -2.52
N GLU A 35 10.57 2.17 -3.36
CA GLU A 35 9.86 1.00 -2.90
C GLU A 35 10.80 0.04 -2.16
N VAL A 36 10.37 -0.36 -0.96
CA VAL A 36 11.07 -1.33 -0.13
C VAL A 36 10.39 -2.69 -0.27
N LYS A 37 9.05 -2.72 -0.22
CA LYS A 37 8.28 -3.96 -0.22
C LYS A 37 6.86 -3.73 -0.68
N HIS A 38 6.41 -4.53 -1.65
CA HIS A 38 4.99 -4.65 -1.96
C HIS A 38 4.23 -5.24 -0.76
N ILE A 39 3.19 -4.53 -0.29
CA ILE A 39 2.36 -4.97 0.85
C ILE A 39 1.14 -5.72 0.34
N ALA A 40 0.34 -5.08 -0.53
CA ALA A 40 -0.94 -5.63 -0.95
C ALA A 40 -1.51 -4.96 -2.20
N HIS A 41 -2.40 -5.67 -2.88
CA HIS A 41 -3.35 -5.08 -3.82
C HIS A 41 -4.67 -4.72 -3.09
N GLY A 42 -5.05 -3.45 -3.17
CA GLY A 42 -6.34 -2.95 -2.75
C GLY A 42 -7.42 -3.11 -3.85
N ALA A 43 -8.64 -2.69 -3.51
CA ALA A 43 -9.74 -2.65 -4.47
C ALA A 43 -9.43 -1.69 -5.65
N ARG A 44 -10.03 -1.96 -6.82
CA ARG A 44 -9.92 -1.12 -8.03
C ARG A 44 -8.47 -0.89 -8.50
N ASN A 45 -7.71 -1.98 -8.64
CA ASN A 45 -6.32 -1.99 -9.13
C ASN A 45 -5.39 -1.01 -8.39
N THR A 46 -5.71 -0.71 -7.13
CA THR A 46 -4.83 0.10 -6.29
C THR A 46 -3.78 -0.80 -5.65
N THR A 47 -2.53 -0.37 -5.60
CA THR A 47 -1.45 -1.08 -4.93
C THR A 47 -1.02 -0.34 -3.68
N ILE A 48 -0.56 -1.08 -2.69
CA ILE A 48 -0.03 -0.60 -1.42
C ILE A 48 1.37 -1.16 -1.26
N SER A 49 2.35 -0.28 -1.11
CA SER A 49 3.74 -0.65 -0.90
C SER A 49 4.35 0.11 0.27
N LEU A 50 5.27 -0.56 0.97
CA LEU A 50 6.19 0.08 1.89
C LEU A 50 7.30 0.73 1.07
N ALA A 51 7.63 1.98 1.39
CA ALA A 51 8.69 2.73 0.73
C ALA A 51 9.54 3.49 1.75
N LYS A 52 10.74 3.86 1.32
CA LYS A 52 11.62 4.80 2.02
C LYS A 52 11.52 6.15 1.34
N GLN A 53 11.26 7.20 2.13
CA GLN A 53 11.23 8.55 1.59
C GLN A 53 12.65 9.02 1.28
N VAL A 54 12.87 9.61 0.11
CA VAL A 54 14.20 10.10 -0.28
C VAL A 54 14.56 11.33 0.55
N GLY A 55 15.77 11.35 1.10
CA GLY A 55 16.25 12.45 1.95
C GLY A 55 15.78 12.39 3.40
N LEU A 56 14.95 11.42 3.78
CA LEU A 56 14.51 11.21 5.16
C LEU A 56 14.76 9.74 5.58
N PRO A 57 15.07 9.46 6.86
CA PRO A 57 15.21 8.09 7.35
C PRO A 57 13.86 7.36 7.52
N GLN A 58 12.74 7.99 7.12
CA GLN A 58 11.39 7.54 7.41
C GLN A 58 10.88 6.51 6.38
N LEU A 59 10.27 5.45 6.91
CA LEU A 59 9.43 4.53 6.14
C LEU A 59 8.01 5.10 6.02
N VAL A 60 7.43 4.96 4.83
CA VAL A 60 6.09 5.40 4.50
C VAL A 60 5.34 4.28 3.78
N VAL A 61 4.02 4.32 3.84
CA VAL A 61 3.16 3.46 3.02
C VAL A 61 2.68 4.29 1.83
N VAL A 62 3.00 3.84 0.63
CA VAL A 62 2.52 4.46 -0.60
C VAL A 62 1.36 3.64 -1.11
N LYS A 63 0.22 4.29 -1.29
CA LYS A 63 -0.92 3.74 -2.01
C LYS A 63 -0.99 4.40 -3.36
N TYR A 64 -1.07 3.62 -4.43
CA TYR A 64 -1.00 4.16 -5.79
C TYR A 64 -1.83 3.39 -6.79
N ALA A 65 -2.27 4.09 -7.84
CA ALA A 65 -3.06 3.53 -8.92
C ALA A 65 -2.79 4.30 -10.22
N ALA A 66 -3.01 3.65 -11.37
CA ALA A 66 -3.05 4.35 -12.64
C ALA A 66 -4.13 5.45 -12.60
N ILE A 67 -3.90 6.56 -13.30
CA ILE A 67 -4.81 7.72 -13.28
C ILE A 67 -6.26 7.32 -13.59
N ASP A 68 -6.45 6.42 -14.56
CA ASP A 68 -7.77 5.92 -14.99
C ASP A 68 -8.53 5.15 -13.90
N ASP A 69 -7.81 4.60 -12.91
CA ASP A 69 -8.37 3.85 -11.78
C ASP A 69 -8.29 4.64 -10.45
N SER A 70 -7.71 5.85 -10.47
CA SER A 70 -7.31 6.59 -9.26
C SER A 70 -8.42 7.39 -8.58
N ASP A 71 -9.57 7.54 -9.24
CA ASP A 71 -10.77 8.26 -8.78
C ASP A 71 -11.15 8.01 -7.32
N THR A 72 -10.93 6.78 -6.88
CA THR A 72 -11.23 6.33 -5.53
C THR A 72 -10.20 6.76 -4.54
N LEU A 73 -8.94 6.60 -4.96
CA LEU A 73 -7.79 6.90 -4.15
C LEU A 73 -7.69 8.40 -3.92
N GLN A 74 -8.01 9.22 -4.93
CA GLN A 74 -8.14 10.67 -4.81
C GLN A 74 -9.18 11.06 -3.77
N ARG A 75 -10.42 10.55 -3.88
CA ARG A 75 -11.47 10.79 -2.88
C ARG A 75 -11.08 10.34 -1.47
N GLN A 76 -10.38 9.21 -1.36
CA GLN A 76 -9.85 8.76 -0.07
C GLN A 76 -8.82 9.73 0.49
N SER A 77 -7.89 10.22 -0.34
CA SER A 77 -6.90 11.24 0.05
C SER A 77 -7.58 12.51 0.55
N GLU A 78 -8.58 13.02 -0.19
CA GLU A 78 -9.34 14.22 0.17
C GLU A 78 -10.07 14.09 1.51
N VAL A 79 -10.73 12.96 1.74
CA VAL A 79 -11.41 12.69 3.02
C VAL A 79 -10.39 12.57 4.14
N HIS A 80 -9.28 11.87 3.89
CA HIS A 80 -8.22 11.65 4.87
C HIS A 80 -7.53 12.95 5.28
N ALA A 81 -7.32 13.88 4.34
CA ALA A 81 -6.74 15.19 4.59
C ALA A 81 -7.55 16.04 5.60
N LYS A 82 -8.83 15.74 5.80
CA LYS A 82 -9.67 16.41 6.82
C LYS A 82 -9.34 15.98 8.25
N PHE A 83 -8.62 14.87 8.43
CA PHE A 83 -8.27 14.31 9.73
C PHE A 83 -6.81 14.59 10.14
N GLN A 84 -6.16 15.55 9.49
CA GLN A 84 -4.81 15.97 9.86
C GLN A 84 -4.74 16.39 11.33
N GLY A 85 -3.78 15.84 12.07
CA GLY A 85 -3.56 16.11 13.49
C GLY A 85 -4.29 15.18 14.46
N CYS A 86 -5.14 14.26 13.98
CA CYS A 86 -5.73 13.23 14.85
C CYS A 86 -4.69 12.12 15.14
N PRO A 87 -4.33 11.84 16.40
CA PRO A 87 -3.30 10.85 16.73
C PRO A 87 -3.75 9.39 16.53
N TYR A 88 -5.04 9.15 16.30
CA TYR A 88 -5.62 7.81 16.13
C TYR A 88 -5.89 7.45 14.66
N ILE A 89 -5.64 8.38 13.75
CA ILE A 89 -5.78 8.19 12.31
C ILE A 89 -4.37 8.33 11.71
N LEU A 90 -3.99 7.38 10.86
CA LEU A 90 -2.67 7.42 10.21
C LEU A 90 -2.43 8.78 9.57
N ARG A 91 -1.24 9.37 9.71
CA ARG A 91 -0.99 10.64 9.03
C ARG A 91 -0.94 10.44 7.50
N CYS A 92 -1.59 11.32 6.75
CA CYS A 92 -1.37 11.44 5.30
C CYS A 92 -0.34 12.54 5.06
N TYR A 93 0.73 12.24 4.34
CA TYR A 93 1.77 13.23 4.00
C TYR A 93 1.45 14.03 2.74
N GLY A 94 0.44 13.59 1.98
CA GLY A 94 -0.01 14.22 0.75
C GLY A 94 -0.03 13.23 -0.41
N ASP A 95 -0.28 13.78 -1.59
CA ASP A 95 -0.40 13.06 -2.84
C ASP A 95 0.48 13.65 -3.95
N GLU A 96 0.81 12.82 -4.93
CA GLU A 96 1.69 13.18 -6.05
C GLU A 96 1.38 12.35 -7.30
N TYR A 97 1.71 12.91 -8.47
CA TYR A 97 1.62 12.23 -9.75
C TYR A 97 3.01 11.81 -10.22
N CYS A 98 3.19 10.55 -10.61
CA CYS A 98 4.42 10.05 -11.25
C CYS A 98 4.14 9.52 -12.65
N THR A 99 5.12 9.61 -13.53
CA THR A 99 5.13 8.88 -14.80
C THR A 99 5.85 7.54 -14.59
N ALA A 100 5.14 6.45 -14.86
CA ALA A 100 5.69 5.10 -14.79
C ALA A 100 6.83 4.93 -15.81
N LYS A 101 7.93 4.31 -15.38
CA LYS A 101 9.16 4.20 -16.20
C LYS A 101 8.99 3.25 -17.39
N ASP A 102 8.17 2.24 -17.23
CA ASP A 102 7.98 1.11 -18.14
C ASP A 102 7.07 1.46 -19.32
N ASN A 103 5.99 2.19 -19.07
CA ASN A 103 4.94 2.44 -20.07
C ASN A 103 4.52 3.91 -20.20
N GLY A 104 5.12 4.82 -19.43
CA GLY A 104 4.81 6.25 -19.49
C GLY A 104 3.43 6.63 -18.92
N ARG A 105 2.70 5.70 -18.31
CA ARG A 105 1.40 5.99 -17.71
C ARG A 105 1.53 6.91 -16.51
N ILE A 106 0.52 7.75 -16.31
CA ILE A 106 0.41 8.60 -15.14
C ILE A 106 -0.15 7.75 -13.99
N ILE A 107 0.54 7.79 -12.86
CA ILE A 107 0.20 7.11 -11.63
C ILE A 107 -0.09 8.18 -10.58
N TYR A 108 -1.21 8.03 -9.88
CA TYR A 108 -1.55 8.83 -8.70
C TYR A 108 -1.10 8.09 -7.45
N ASN A 109 -0.34 8.76 -6.58
CA ASN A 109 0.21 8.20 -5.36
C ASN A 109 -0.25 9.02 -4.16
N VAL A 110 -0.49 8.35 -3.04
CA VAL A 110 -0.79 8.97 -1.75
C VAL A 110 0.12 8.34 -0.71
N LEU A 111 0.79 9.18 0.07
CA LEU A 111 1.78 8.76 1.05
C LEU A 111 1.19 8.83 2.45
N PHE A 112 1.31 7.73 3.19
CA PHE A 112 0.81 7.58 4.55
C PHE A 112 1.93 7.21 5.53
N GLU A 113 1.68 7.51 6.80
CA GLU A 113 2.44 6.99 7.93
C GLU A 113 2.48 5.46 7.92
N HIS A 114 3.66 4.90 8.16
CA HIS A 114 3.82 3.47 8.34
C HIS A 114 3.55 3.06 9.78
N ALA A 115 2.46 2.32 10.01
CA ALA A 115 2.16 1.67 11.28
C ALA A 115 2.83 0.28 11.37
N SER A 116 3.98 0.22 12.04
CA SER A 116 4.76 -1.02 12.23
C SER A 116 4.06 -2.07 13.09
N GLY A 117 3.03 -1.69 13.87
CA GLY A 117 2.27 -2.61 14.73
C GLY A 117 1.38 -3.61 13.98
N GLY A 118 1.25 -3.49 12.66
CA GLY A 118 0.40 -4.36 11.86
C GLY A 118 -1.10 -4.09 12.07
N ASN A 119 -1.95 -5.03 11.65
CA ASN A 119 -3.40 -4.88 11.78
C ASN A 119 -3.91 -5.52 13.06
N LEU A 120 -5.01 -4.96 13.58
CA LEU A 120 -5.63 -5.41 14.83
C LEU A 120 -6.15 -6.86 14.74
N ALA A 121 -6.63 -7.30 13.58
CA ALA A 121 -7.17 -8.65 13.41
C ALA A 121 -6.09 -9.72 13.65
N ASP A 122 -4.88 -9.49 13.15
CA ASP A 122 -3.75 -10.40 13.34
C ASP A 122 -3.23 -10.36 14.78
N LEU A 123 -3.24 -9.18 15.42
CA LEU A 123 -2.95 -9.05 16.86
C LEU A 123 -3.97 -9.82 17.72
N ILE A 124 -5.26 -9.75 17.39
CA ILE A 124 -6.31 -10.51 18.09
C ILE A 124 -6.10 -12.01 17.91
N LYS A 125 -5.87 -12.48 16.67
CA LYS A 125 -5.60 -13.91 16.42
C LYS A 125 -4.37 -14.41 17.17
N THR A 126 -3.30 -13.60 17.19
CA THR A 126 -2.04 -13.96 17.86
C THR A 126 -2.22 -13.99 19.38
N SER A 127 -2.89 -13.00 19.96
CA SER A 127 -3.15 -12.95 21.41
C SER A 127 -4.11 -14.06 21.87
N ALA A 128 -5.09 -14.45 21.05
CA ALA A 128 -5.91 -15.63 21.33
C ALA A 128 -5.07 -16.91 21.35
N ARG A 129 -4.14 -17.07 20.40
CA ARG A 129 -3.21 -18.21 20.36
C ARG A 129 -2.29 -18.26 21.58
N ILE A 130 -1.75 -17.13 22.03
CA ILE A 130 -0.92 -17.05 23.24
C ILE A 130 -1.73 -17.50 24.47
N ARG A 131 -2.95 -16.98 24.65
CA ARG A 131 -3.84 -17.39 25.74
C ARG A 131 -4.17 -18.89 25.72
N CYS A 132 -4.29 -19.51 24.54
CA CYS A 132 -4.49 -20.95 24.43
C CYS A 132 -3.23 -21.78 24.74
N GLN A 133 -2.02 -21.25 24.56
CA GLN A 133 -0.77 -21.94 24.90
C GLN A 133 -0.46 -21.87 26.40
N GLU A 134 -0.81 -20.77 27.05
CA GLU A 134 -0.70 -20.65 28.52
C GLU A 134 -1.61 -21.67 29.22
N LEU A 135 -2.82 -21.92 28.71
CA LEU A 135 -3.72 -22.94 29.27
C LEU A 135 -3.16 -24.37 29.21
N HIS A 136 -2.30 -24.71 28.24
CA HIS A 136 -1.63 -26.02 28.22
C HIS A 136 -0.42 -26.11 29.17
N GLN A 137 0.16 -24.99 29.61
CA GLN A 137 1.23 -24.99 30.62
C GLN A 137 0.67 -25.02 32.05
N VAL A 138 -0.57 -24.56 32.28
CA VAL A 138 -1.20 -24.61 33.61
C VAL A 138 -1.76 -26.01 33.94
N HIS A 139 -2.01 -26.86 32.92
CA HIS A 139 -2.51 -28.23 33.13
C HIS A 139 -1.42 -29.32 33.22
N SER A 140 -0.12 -29.01 33.10
CA SER A 140 0.96 -30.00 33.33
C SER A 140 1.60 -29.95 34.72
N PHE A 141 1.01 -29.21 35.67
CA PHE A 141 1.45 -29.18 37.06
C PHE A 141 0.27 -29.51 38.00
N ARG A 142 -0.17 -30.76 38.01
CA ARG A 142 -0.88 -31.33 39.16
C ARG A 142 -0.80 -32.87 39.14
N ALA A 143 -0.09 -33.36 40.16
CA ALA A 143 0.00 -34.71 40.75
C ALA A 143 0.47 -35.85 39.85
#